data_AF-A0A849GF77-F1
#
_entry.id   AF-A0A849GF77-F1
#
_cell.length_a   1.000
_cell.length_b   1.000
_cell.length_c   1.000
_cell.angle_alpha   90.00
_cell.angle_beta   90.00
_cell.angle_gamma   90.00
#
_symmetry.space_group_name_H-M   'P 1'
#
loop_
_entity.id
_entity.type
_entity.pdbx_description
1 polymer ?
#
loop_
_entity_poly.entity_id
_entity_poly.type
_entity_poly.pdbx_seq_one_letter_code
_entity_poly.pdbx_strand_id
1 'polypeptide(L)' 'PVHQELIARRGIYNFENLNLAELAADKVYEFAFMFAPVKFKGATGSPGNPIAIK' A
#
# COMPACT_ATOMS: atom_id res chain seq x y z
N PRO A 1 2.93 -1.59 18.78
CA PRO A 1 4.39 -1.85 18.67
C PRO A 1 4.90 -1.89 17.22
N VAL A 2 4.13 -2.49 16.29
CA VAL A 2 4.57 -2.68 14.89
C VAL A 2 4.68 -1.37 14.10
N HIS A 3 3.70 -0.46 14.16
CA HIS A 3 3.75 0.83 13.46
C HIS A 3 5.03 1.63 13.76
N GLN A 4 5.45 1.68 15.02
CA GLN A 4 6.66 2.39 15.45
C GLN A 4 7.94 1.75 14.89
N GLU A 5 7.99 0.41 14.85
CA GLU A 5 9.13 -0.32 14.30
C GLU A 5 9.25 -0.16 12.78
N LEU A 6 8.14 -0.23 12.04
CA LEU A 6 8.14 -0.10 10.59
C LEU A 6 8.37 1.35 10.15
N ILE A 7 7.52 2.28 10.60
CA ILE A 7 7.50 3.65 10.07
C ILE A 7 8.65 4.46 10.67
N ALA A 8 8.66 4.61 12.01
CA ALA A 8 9.55 5.57 12.66
C ALA A 8 11.00 5.07 12.71
N ARG A 9 11.23 3.77 12.91
CA ARG A 9 12.59 3.22 13.04
C ARG A 9 13.20 2.73 11.75
N ARG A 10 12.39 2.28 10.78
CA ARG A 10 12.87 1.65 9.53
C ARG A 10 12.45 2.36 8.26
N GLY A 11 11.58 3.36 8.32
CA GLY A 11 11.10 4.07 7.13
C GLY A 11 10.22 3.22 6.19
N ILE A 12 9.63 2.13 6.70
CA ILE A 12 8.72 1.25 5.96
C ILE A 12 7.30 1.78 6.12
N TYR A 13 6.66 2.10 5.00
CA TYR A 13 5.30 2.61 4.97
C TYR A 13 4.27 1.50 5.19
N ASN A 14 3.21 1.83 5.93
CA ASN A 14 2.03 0.99 6.02
C ASN A 14 1.09 1.29 4.86
N PHE A 15 0.46 0.25 4.32
CA PHE A 15 -0.65 0.38 3.38
C PHE A 15 -1.82 -0.48 3.85
N GLU A 16 -2.93 0.16 4.18
CA GLU A 16 -4.01 -0.43 4.98
C GLU A 16 -5.34 -0.41 4.21
N ASN A 17 -6.28 -1.28 4.60
CA ASN A 17 -7.65 -1.35 4.06
C ASN A 17 -7.75 -1.65 2.55
N LEU A 18 -6.86 -2.48 2.00
CA LEU A 18 -6.93 -2.93 0.61
C LEU A 18 -8.02 -3.98 0.40
N ASN A 19 -8.72 -3.91 -0.74
CA ASN A 19 -9.53 -5.03 -1.22
C ASN A 19 -8.67 -5.94 -2.11
N LEU A 20 -8.41 -7.15 -1.63
CA LEU A 20 -7.56 -8.14 -2.31
C LEU A 20 -8.35 -9.39 -2.77
N ALA A 21 -9.68 -9.37 -2.67
CA ALA A 21 -10.50 -10.56 -2.89
C ALA A 21 -10.35 -11.14 -4.30
N GLU A 22 -10.31 -10.28 -5.33
CA GLU A 22 -10.16 -10.70 -6.72
C GLU A 22 -8.76 -11.29 -7.00
N LEU A 23 -7.69 -10.60 -6.57
CA LEU A 23 -6.32 -11.12 -6.71
C LEU A 23 -6.14 -12.48 -6.03
N ALA A 24 -6.74 -12.66 -4.85
CA ALA A 24 -6.69 -13.92 -4.12
C ALA A 24 -7.47 -15.03 -4.84
N ALA A 25 -8.66 -14.73 -5.37
CA ALA A 25 -9.44 -15.68 -6.16
C ALA A 25 -8.68 -16.15 -7.42
N ASP A 26 -7.98 -15.23 -8.07
CA ASP A 26 -7.18 -15.50 -9.27
C ASP A 26 -5.81 -16.13 -8.97
N LYS A 27 -5.46 -16.29 -7.69
CA LYS A 27 -4.17 -16.83 -7.23
C LYS A 27 -2.96 -16.08 -7.82
N VAL A 28 -3.08 -14.76 -7.96
CA VAL A 28 -1.99 -13.91 -8.45
C VAL A 28 -1.18 -13.41 -7.25
N TYR A 29 0.04 -13.93 -7.10
CA TYR A 29 0.92 -13.61 -5.97
C TYR A 29 2.08 -12.67 -6.34
N GLU A 30 2.36 -12.54 -7.63
CA GLU A 30 3.39 -11.66 -8.17
C GLU A 30 2.79 -10.83 -9.31
N PHE A 31 2.98 -9.52 -9.23
CA PHE A 31 2.46 -8.54 -10.18
C PHE A 31 3.25 -7.23 -10.05
N ALA A 32 3.26 -6.44 -11.11
CA ALA A 32 3.71 -5.06 -11.02
C ALA A 32 2.70 -4.25 -10.20
N PHE A 33 3.10 -3.84 -9.00
CA PHE A 33 2.32 -2.98 -8.13
C PHE A 33 2.54 -1.52 -8.49
N MET A 34 1.46 -0.78 -8.73
CA MET A 34 1.50 0.66 -8.98
C MET A 34 0.61 1.41 -7.99
N PHE A 35 1.18 2.45 -7.39
CA PHE A 35 0.46 3.35 -6.52
C PHE A 35 1.04 4.76 -6.64
N ALA A 36 0.16 5.75 -6.80
CA ALA A 36 0.52 7.16 -6.84
C ALA A 36 -0.24 7.89 -5.72
N PRO A 37 0.42 8.30 -4.63
CA PRO A 37 -0.25 9.06 -3.58
C PRO A 37 -0.68 10.43 -4.09
N VAL A 38 -1.84 10.90 -3.63
CA VAL A 38 -2.24 12.30 -3.84
C VAL A 38 -1.22 13.22 -3.19
N LYS A 39 -0.77 14.25 -3.93
CA LYS A 39 0.28 15.19 -3.53
C LYS A 39 -0.21 16.23 -2.51
N PHE A 40 -0.66 15.77 -1.34
CA PHE A 40 -1.01 16.65 -0.23
C PHE A 40 0.25 17.17 0.45
N LYS A 41 0.36 18.49 0.57
CA LYS A 41 1.48 19.14 1.27
C LYS A 41 1.28 18.99 2.79
N GLY A 42 2.27 18.42 3.48
CA GLY A 42 2.29 18.30 4.95
C GLY A 42 1.41 17.18 5.52
N ALA A 43 0.77 16.36 4.68
CA ALA A 43 0.00 15.22 5.15
C ALA A 43 0.91 14.06 5.60
N THR A 44 0.45 13.27 6.56
CA THR A 44 1.15 12.09 7.09
C THR A 44 0.75 10.79 6.37
N GLY A 45 -0.17 10.86 5.42
CA GLY A 45 -0.69 9.74 4.64
C GLY A 45 -1.47 10.23 3.43
N SER A 46 -1.87 9.32 2.55
CA SER A 46 -2.62 9.64 1.34
C SER A 46 -3.58 8.50 1.00
N PRO A 47 -4.84 8.80 0.59
CA PRO A 47 -5.69 7.78 -0.01
C PRO A 47 -5.17 7.41 -1.39
N GLY A 48 -5.65 6.28 -1.92
CA GLY A 48 -5.53 6.02 -3.35
C GLY A 48 -6.17 4.71 -3.78
N ASN A 49 -6.01 4.42 -5.05
CA ASN A 49 -6.53 3.24 -5.71
C ASN A 49 -5.36 2.48 -6.35
N PRO A 50 -4.69 1.58 -5.63
CA PRO A 50 -3.55 0.86 -6.16
C PRO A 50 -3.98 -0.10 -7.26
N ILE A 51 -3.12 -0.30 -8.24
CA ILE A 51 -3.37 -1.19 -9.37
C ILE A 51 -2.31 -2.29 -9.35
N ALA A 52 -2.77 -3.53 -9.51
CA ALA A 52 -1.94 -4.67 -9.81
C ALA A 52 -1.97 -4.92 -11.32
N ILE A 53 -0.81 -4.91 -11.98
CA ILE A 53 -0.66 -5.30 -13.39
C ILE A 53 0.07 -6.64 -13.43
N LYS A 54 -0.54 -7.63 -14.07
CA LYS A 54 0.08 -8.93 -14.36
C LYS A 54 0.80 -8.90 -15.70
#